data_AF-A0A975DMG8-F1
#
_entry.id   AF-A0A975DMG8-F1
#
_cell.length_a   1.000
_cell.length_b   1.000
_cell.length_c   1.000
_cell.angle_alpha   90.00
_cell.angle_beta   90.00
_cell.angle_gamma   90.00
#
_symmetry.space_group_name_H-M   'P 1'
#
loop_
_entity.id
_entity.type
_entity.pdbx_description
1 polymer ?
#
loop_
_entity_poly.entity_id
_entity_poly.type
_entity_poly.pdbx_seq_one_letter_code
_entity_poly.pdbx_strand_id
1 'polypeptide(L)'
;MVKLNQKNIFGYTHYAKEIYQQFLFVSGARPVPERLRPFLNVPSNWVAPPEAELSHFHALFSDTDVFVVEVSSIREVVFKSILLQINRVQELLASDPAVLANWWKPMLRTGVNDVSAYPLDKVTPVDAEVVNSLVIREQTTDQLESDIRRIMTFLDKPIVFVSHFDTDYDRTSIPQRRMIIDTLGRVCRRRGVHVFDPTSEVLDAGLDVAITDLGHYKPSFEPRIAECMEQCIQKVLMPKEPVAMRA
;
A
#
# COMPACT_ATOMS: atom_id res chain seq x y z
N MET A 1 -17.68 11.04 -14.67
CA MET A 1 -16.32 11.61 -14.46
C MET A 1 -15.93 11.36 -13.02
N VAL A 2 -15.01 10.42 -12.80
CA VAL A 2 -14.40 10.16 -11.49
C VAL A 2 -13.53 11.35 -11.10
N LYS A 3 -13.62 11.81 -9.85
CA LYS A 3 -12.76 12.85 -9.29
C LYS A 3 -11.94 12.24 -8.16
N LEU A 4 -10.63 12.45 -8.21
CA LEU A 4 -9.73 11.97 -7.16
C LEU A 4 -9.85 12.86 -5.92
N ASN A 5 -10.08 12.23 -4.76
CA ASN A 5 -10.07 12.91 -3.47
C ASN A 5 -8.90 12.40 -2.61
N GLN A 6 -7.78 13.12 -2.63
CA GLN A 6 -6.58 12.77 -1.86
C GLN A 6 -6.46 13.54 -0.53
N LYS A 7 -7.33 14.53 -0.25
CA LYS A 7 -7.32 15.44 0.93
C LYS A 7 -6.10 15.28 1.86
N ASN A 8 -6.26 14.61 3.00
CA ASN A 8 -5.22 14.47 4.03
C ASN A 8 -4.47 13.13 3.96
N ILE A 9 -4.67 12.36 2.88
CA ILE A 9 -3.89 11.14 2.60
C ILE A 9 -2.55 11.56 2.00
N PHE A 10 -1.46 10.91 2.44
CA PHE A 10 -0.10 11.30 2.03
C PHE A 10 0.78 10.11 1.63
N GLY A 11 1.66 10.33 0.66
CA GLY A 11 2.57 9.29 0.19
C GLY A 11 1.88 8.05 -0.39
N TYR A 12 2.67 7.00 -0.62
CA TYR A 12 2.22 5.75 -1.22
C TYR A 12 2.43 4.61 -0.22
N THR A 13 1.35 3.93 0.12
CA THR A 13 1.40 2.76 1.00
C THR A 13 1.52 1.49 0.15
N HIS A 14 2.23 0.48 0.65
CA HIS A 14 2.52 -0.73 -0.14
C HIS A 14 1.78 -1.96 0.37
N TYR A 15 1.47 -2.03 1.67
CA TYR A 15 0.85 -3.18 2.31
C TYR A 15 -0.26 -2.76 3.28
N ALA A 16 -1.14 -3.71 3.60
CA ALA A 16 -2.37 -3.43 4.33
C ALA A 16 -2.14 -2.78 5.72
N LYS A 17 -1.07 -3.16 6.43
CA LYS A 17 -0.77 -2.52 7.73
C LYS A 17 -0.30 -1.07 7.60
N GLU A 18 0.42 -0.73 6.53
CA GLU A 18 0.84 0.64 6.23
C GLU A 18 -0.37 1.53 5.96
N ILE A 19 -1.33 1.04 5.18
CA ILE A 19 -2.63 1.68 4.92
C ILE A 19 -3.35 1.95 6.24
N TYR A 20 -3.50 0.91 7.08
CA TYR A 20 -4.18 1.06 8.36
C TYR A 20 -3.43 2.02 9.30
N GLN A 21 -2.09 1.99 9.32
CA GLN A 21 -1.30 2.95 10.09
C GLN A 21 -1.58 4.40 9.64
N GLN A 22 -1.68 4.64 8.34
CA GLN A 22 -2.03 5.94 7.81
C GLN A 22 -3.41 6.40 8.27
N PHE A 23 -4.40 5.49 8.31
CA PHE A 23 -5.71 5.81 8.86
C PHE A 23 -5.65 6.24 10.33
N LEU A 24 -4.79 5.60 11.12
CA LEU A 24 -4.57 6.00 12.52
C LEU A 24 -3.90 7.38 12.62
N PHE A 25 -2.99 7.73 11.70
CA PHE A 25 -2.38 9.05 11.64
C PHE A 25 -3.38 10.13 11.23
N VAL A 26 -4.19 9.88 10.21
CA VAL A 26 -5.18 10.83 9.68
C VAL A 26 -6.36 11.02 10.64
N SER A 27 -6.73 10.00 11.42
CA SER A 27 -7.74 10.13 12.47
C SER A 27 -7.21 10.66 13.80
N GLY A 28 -5.89 10.80 13.95
CA GLY A 28 -5.25 11.24 15.20
C GLY A 28 -5.17 10.15 16.27
N ALA A 29 -5.75 8.97 16.03
CA ALA A 29 -5.68 7.81 16.92
C ALA A 29 -4.23 7.36 17.18
N ARG A 30 -3.30 7.74 16.32
CA ARG A 30 -1.86 7.60 16.54
C ARG A 30 -1.14 8.88 16.11
N PRO A 31 -0.21 9.42 16.91
CA PRO A 31 0.61 10.55 16.48
C PRO A 31 1.65 10.10 15.45
N VAL A 32 1.92 10.97 14.47
CA VAL A 32 3.05 10.82 13.54
C VAL A 32 4.33 11.27 14.27
N PRO A 33 5.36 10.42 14.43
CA PRO A 33 6.60 10.87 15.04
C PRO A 33 7.33 11.83 14.10
N GLU A 34 7.51 13.09 14.53
CA GLU A 34 8.03 14.18 13.67
C GLU A 34 9.35 13.81 12.99
N ARG A 35 10.30 13.24 13.75
CA ARG A 35 11.61 12.80 13.23
C ARG A 35 11.54 11.68 12.19
N LEU A 36 10.43 10.94 12.12
CA LEU A 36 10.23 9.84 11.17
C LEU A 36 9.42 10.26 9.94
N ARG A 37 8.94 11.51 9.85
CA ARG A 37 8.16 12.00 8.70
C ARG A 37 8.84 11.74 7.35
N PRO A 38 10.17 11.91 7.19
CA PRO A 38 10.84 11.59 5.93
C PRO A 38 10.72 10.12 5.51
N PHE A 39 10.72 9.19 6.48
CA PHE A 39 10.58 7.75 6.26
C PHE A 39 9.13 7.31 6.02
N LEU A 40 8.17 8.15 6.40
CA LEU A 40 6.73 7.93 6.23
C LEU A 40 6.15 8.69 5.02
N ASN A 41 6.99 9.45 4.31
CA ASN A 41 6.61 10.38 3.24
C ASN A 41 5.47 11.32 3.65
N VAL A 42 5.54 11.83 4.88
CA VAL A 42 4.59 12.82 5.39
C VAL A 42 5.07 14.20 4.93
N PRO A 43 4.30 14.95 4.12
CA PRO A 43 4.66 16.29 3.67
C PRO A 43 4.95 17.24 4.83
N SER A 44 5.86 18.19 4.65
CA SER A 44 6.19 19.19 5.68
C SER A 44 4.99 20.08 6.05
N ASN A 45 4.08 20.31 5.10
CA ASN A 45 2.84 21.07 5.30
C ASN A 45 1.66 20.20 5.79
N TRP A 46 1.84 18.90 6.01
CA TRP A 46 0.80 18.06 6.59
C TRP A 46 0.57 18.44 8.05
N VAL A 47 -0.69 18.63 8.42
CA VAL A 47 -1.09 19.03 9.77
C VAL A 47 -1.80 17.87 10.44
N ALA A 48 -1.32 17.51 11.62
CA ALA A 48 -1.97 16.49 12.43
C ALA A 48 -3.38 16.96 12.82
N PRO A 49 -4.37 16.04 12.86
CA PRO A 49 -5.68 16.38 13.40
C PRO A 49 -5.54 16.84 14.86
N PRO A 50 -6.34 17.82 15.29
CA PRO A 50 -6.21 18.43 16.61
C PRO A 50 -6.56 17.45 17.75
N GLU A 51 -7.46 16.51 17.49
CA GLU A 51 -7.91 15.51 18.45
C GLU A 51 -8.03 14.13 17.77
N ALA A 52 -7.90 13.07 18.57
CA ALA A 52 -7.97 11.69 18.14
C ALA A 52 -9.43 11.22 17.99
N GLU A 53 -10.14 11.73 17.00
CA GLU A 53 -11.53 11.36 16.75
C GLU A 53 -11.72 10.68 15.39
N LEU A 54 -12.24 9.45 15.39
CA LEU A 54 -12.61 8.75 14.16
C LEU A 54 -13.66 9.51 13.34
N SER A 55 -14.54 10.27 14.00
CA SER A 55 -15.52 11.17 13.40
C SER A 55 -14.84 12.18 12.44
N HIS A 56 -13.64 12.66 12.78
CA HIS A 56 -12.86 13.58 11.97
C HIS A 56 -12.49 12.96 10.61
N PHE A 57 -12.04 11.70 10.61
CA PHE A 57 -11.74 10.98 9.38
C PHE A 57 -12.99 10.86 8.51
N HIS A 58 -14.11 10.43 9.08
CA HIS A 58 -15.36 10.28 8.31
C HIS A 58 -15.90 11.62 7.79
N ALA A 59 -15.76 12.70 8.57
CA ALA A 59 -16.13 14.05 8.13
C ALA A 59 -15.25 14.52 6.96
N LEU A 60 -13.94 14.29 7.02
CA LEU A 60 -12.98 14.64 5.98
C LEU A 60 -13.31 13.98 4.63
N PHE A 61 -13.77 12.73 4.67
CA PHE A 61 -14.15 11.95 3.50
C PHE A 61 -15.67 11.80 3.32
N SER A 62 -16.46 12.72 3.88
CA SER A 62 -17.94 12.64 3.84
C SER A 62 -18.49 12.66 2.41
N ASP A 63 -17.86 13.44 1.53
CA ASP A 63 -18.11 13.58 0.09
C ASP A 63 -17.46 12.50 -0.79
N THR A 64 -16.82 11.49 -0.18
CA THR A 64 -16.19 10.38 -0.91
C THR A 64 -17.19 9.26 -1.13
N ASP A 65 -17.48 8.93 -2.38
CA ASP A 65 -18.45 7.87 -2.72
C ASP A 65 -17.86 6.46 -2.61
N VAL A 66 -16.56 6.31 -2.92
CA VAL A 66 -15.84 5.04 -2.93
C VAL A 66 -14.37 5.27 -2.56
N PHE A 67 -13.80 4.33 -1.80
CA PHE A 67 -12.35 4.25 -1.60
C PHE A 67 -11.71 3.25 -2.56
N VAL A 68 -10.58 3.64 -3.15
CA VAL A 68 -9.71 2.73 -3.88
C VAL A 68 -8.51 2.44 -2.99
N VAL A 69 -8.29 1.17 -2.67
CA VAL A 69 -7.27 0.74 -1.71
C VAL A 69 -6.33 -0.26 -2.38
N GLU A 70 -5.10 0.15 -2.65
CA GLU A 70 -4.09 -0.72 -3.25
C GLU A 70 -3.33 -1.52 -2.18
N VAL A 71 -3.19 -2.82 -2.39
CA VAL A 71 -2.26 -3.68 -1.62
C VAL A 71 -1.33 -4.36 -2.63
N SER A 72 -0.05 -3.98 -2.61
CA SER A 72 0.95 -4.40 -3.62
C SER A 72 2.12 -5.18 -3.03
N SER A 73 2.21 -5.27 -1.70
CA SER A 73 3.27 -5.97 -0.98
C SER A 73 2.75 -6.65 0.29
N ILE A 74 3.52 -7.62 0.77
CA ILE A 74 3.42 -8.22 2.11
C ILE A 74 4.67 -7.94 2.95
N ARG A 75 5.66 -7.24 2.39
CA ARG A 75 6.93 -6.97 3.06
C ARG A 75 6.79 -5.74 3.95
N GLU A 76 6.94 -5.95 5.25
CA GLU A 76 6.92 -4.93 6.26
C GLU A 76 8.34 -4.43 6.54
N VAL A 77 8.51 -3.11 6.57
CA VAL A 77 9.73 -2.47 7.05
C VAL A 77 9.40 -1.78 8.36
N VAL A 78 9.88 -2.37 9.46
CA VAL A 78 9.44 -2.04 10.80
C VAL A 78 10.57 -1.36 11.56
N PHE A 79 10.29 -0.19 12.11
CA PHE A 79 11.15 0.48 13.08
C PHE A 79 10.40 0.57 14.42
N LYS A 80 10.81 -0.25 15.38
CA LYS A 80 10.12 -0.40 16.68
C LYS A 80 8.65 -0.77 16.46
N SER A 81 7.72 0.16 16.70
CA SER A 81 6.28 -0.05 16.48
C SER A 81 5.74 0.66 15.24
N ILE A 82 6.58 1.37 14.49
CA ILE A 82 6.22 2.19 13.32
C ILE A 82 6.59 1.43 12.05
N LEU A 83 5.67 1.43 11.10
CA LEU A 83 5.87 0.90 9.76
C LEU A 83 6.41 2.02 8.87
N LEU A 84 7.59 1.82 8.30
CA LEU A 84 8.26 2.79 7.43
C LEU A 84 8.04 2.41 5.97
N GLN A 85 7.96 3.39 5.08
CA GLN A 85 7.81 3.14 3.66
C GLN A 85 9.13 2.66 3.06
N ILE A 86 9.11 1.45 2.48
CA ILE A 86 10.28 0.78 1.93
C ILE A 86 11.07 1.66 0.94
N ASN A 87 10.39 2.40 0.06
CA ASN A 87 11.03 3.28 -0.91
C ASN A 87 11.73 4.47 -0.24
N ARG A 88 11.13 5.04 0.83
CA ARG A 88 11.75 6.14 1.59
C ARG A 88 12.96 5.65 2.38
N VAL A 89 12.88 4.47 2.97
CA VAL A 89 14.01 3.85 3.68
C VAL A 89 15.16 3.59 2.71
N GLN A 90 14.87 3.05 1.52
CA GLN A 90 15.89 2.86 0.49
C GLN A 90 16.50 4.19 0.03
N GLU A 91 15.70 5.21 -0.27
CA GLU A 91 16.20 6.52 -0.72
C GLU A 91 17.09 7.20 0.32
N LEU A 92 16.65 7.20 1.58
CA LEU A 92 17.33 7.91 2.66
C LEU A 92 18.57 7.17 3.17
N LEU A 93 18.53 5.84 3.23
CA LEU A 93 19.60 5.04 3.85
C LEU A 93 20.45 4.26 2.84
N ALA A 94 19.95 4.00 1.63
CA ALA A 94 20.59 3.11 0.66
C ALA A 94 20.61 3.67 -0.76
N SER A 95 20.72 5.00 -0.90
CA SER A 95 20.94 5.66 -2.19
C SER A 95 22.37 5.47 -2.72
N ASP A 96 23.35 5.27 -1.82
CA ASP A 96 24.70 4.88 -2.19
C ASP A 96 24.72 3.45 -2.76
N PRO A 97 25.31 3.22 -3.97
CA PRO A 97 25.32 1.90 -4.59
C PRO A 97 26.01 0.80 -3.76
N ALA A 98 27.03 1.14 -2.98
CA ALA A 98 27.72 0.17 -2.12
C ALA A 98 26.85 -0.20 -0.92
N VAL A 99 26.18 0.76 -0.29
CA VAL A 99 25.21 0.50 0.79
C VAL A 99 24.02 -0.31 0.28
N LEU A 100 23.52 0.02 -0.91
CA LEU A 100 22.44 -0.70 -1.57
C LEU A 100 22.81 -2.18 -1.79
N ALA A 101 24.01 -2.44 -2.30
CA ALA A 101 24.48 -3.78 -2.62
C ALA A 101 24.86 -4.60 -1.38
N ASN A 102 25.51 -3.99 -0.38
CA ASN A 102 26.14 -4.70 0.73
C ASN A 102 25.26 -4.78 1.99
N TRP A 103 24.29 -3.86 2.17
CA TRP A 103 23.42 -3.84 3.34
C TRP A 103 21.94 -4.02 2.96
N TRP A 104 21.39 -3.17 2.09
CA TRP A 104 19.94 -3.15 1.82
C TRP A 104 19.42 -4.39 1.10
N LYS A 105 20.01 -4.75 -0.05
CA LYS A 105 19.60 -5.94 -0.82
C LYS A 105 19.75 -7.25 -0.03
N PRO A 106 20.87 -7.50 0.68
CA PRO A 106 21.00 -8.68 1.55
C PRO A 106 19.95 -8.72 2.66
N MET A 107 19.66 -7.59 3.32
CA MET A 107 18.63 -7.51 4.36
C MET A 107 17.24 -7.80 3.79
N LEU A 108 16.89 -7.26 2.62
CA LEU A 108 15.63 -7.54 1.95
C LEU A 108 15.43 -9.02 1.58
N ARG A 109 16.52 -9.73 1.29
CA ARG A 109 16.49 -11.14 0.91
C ARG A 109 16.45 -12.08 2.10
N THR A 110 17.13 -11.72 3.18
CA THR A 110 17.36 -12.62 4.34
C THR A 110 16.53 -12.26 5.56
N GLY A 111 15.99 -11.04 5.62
CA GLY A 111 15.37 -10.47 6.82
C GLY A 111 16.38 -10.09 7.92
N VAL A 112 17.67 -10.37 7.74
CA VAL A 112 18.72 -10.10 8.73
C VAL A 112 19.30 -8.70 8.50
N ASN A 113 19.22 -7.86 9.52
CA ASN A 113 19.84 -6.55 9.53
C ASN A 113 21.28 -6.64 10.08
N ASP A 114 22.25 -6.77 9.18
CA ASP A 114 23.67 -6.69 9.52
C ASP A 114 24.12 -5.23 9.60
N VAL A 115 23.96 -4.64 10.78
CA VAL A 115 24.34 -3.25 11.05
C VAL A 115 25.83 -2.98 10.81
N SER A 116 26.69 -4.00 10.91
CA SER A 116 28.13 -3.84 10.69
C SER A 116 28.49 -3.56 9.22
N ALA A 117 27.58 -3.89 8.29
CA ALA A 117 27.72 -3.60 6.87
C ALA A 117 27.30 -2.16 6.49
N TYR A 118 26.84 -1.35 7.46
CA TYR A 118 26.37 0.01 7.23
C TYR A 118 27.36 1.07 7.76
N PRO A 119 27.68 2.14 6.99
CA PRO A 119 28.61 3.19 7.42
C PRO A 119 27.96 4.19 8.40
N LEU A 120 27.79 3.77 9.65
CA LEU A 120 27.13 4.55 10.71
C LEU A 120 27.82 5.89 11.06
N ASP A 121 29.12 6.03 10.75
CA ASP A 121 29.92 7.22 11.04
C ASP A 121 29.54 8.45 10.20
N LYS A 122 28.75 8.26 9.13
CA LYS A 122 28.45 9.30 8.13
C LYS A 122 27.00 9.74 8.08
N VAL A 123 26.17 9.31 9.02
CA VAL A 123 24.72 9.52 8.96
C VAL A 123 24.19 10.35 10.11
N THR A 124 22.96 10.85 9.98
CA THR A 124 22.32 11.60 11.06
C THR A 124 22.01 10.68 12.25
N PRO A 125 21.82 11.24 13.47
CA PRO A 125 21.41 10.43 14.62
C PRO A 125 20.11 9.65 14.40
N VAL A 126 19.17 10.21 13.63
CA VAL A 126 17.89 9.54 13.33
C VAL A 126 18.11 8.36 12.38
N ASP A 127 18.91 8.54 11.34
CA ASP A 127 19.25 7.47 10.40
C ASP A 127 19.98 6.33 11.12
N ALA A 128 20.96 6.66 11.95
CA ALA A 128 21.66 5.68 12.77
C ALA A 128 20.68 4.91 13.67
N GLU A 129 19.74 5.59 14.33
CA GLU A 129 18.73 4.92 15.16
C GLU A 129 17.86 3.96 14.34
N VAL A 130 17.40 4.40 13.17
CA VAL A 130 16.58 3.58 12.26
C VAL A 130 17.37 2.35 11.82
N VAL A 131 18.59 2.51 11.31
CA VAL A 131 19.46 1.39 10.90
C VAL A 131 19.65 0.40 12.04
N ASN A 132 19.92 0.86 13.26
CA ASN A 132 20.17 -0.03 14.41
C ASN A 132 18.94 -0.86 14.84
N SER A 133 17.72 -0.42 14.52
CA SER A 133 16.48 -1.07 15.00
C SER A 133 15.56 -1.57 13.89
N LEU A 134 16.00 -1.50 12.63
CA LEU A 134 15.19 -1.86 11.48
C LEU A 134 14.99 -3.37 11.42
N VAL A 135 13.76 -3.79 11.17
CA VAL A 135 13.37 -5.18 10.98
C VAL A 135 12.61 -5.30 9.66
N ILE A 136 12.99 -6.27 8.84
CA ILE A 136 12.22 -6.66 7.66
C ILE A 136 11.55 -7.99 7.94
N ARG A 137 10.25 -8.08 7.68
CA ARG A 137 9.49 -9.32 7.79
C ARG A 137 8.39 -9.38 6.75
N GLU A 138 7.85 -10.57 6.54
CA GLU A 138 6.74 -10.78 5.62
C GLU A 138 5.46 -11.08 6.40
N GLN A 139 4.38 -10.45 5.96
CA GLN A 139 3.05 -10.64 6.50
C GLN A 139 2.52 -12.02 6.11
N THR A 140 1.94 -12.74 7.06
CA THR A 140 1.26 -14.01 6.76
C THR A 140 -0.12 -13.78 6.13
N THR A 141 -0.67 -14.79 5.46
CA THR A 141 -2.03 -14.75 4.91
C THR A 141 -3.09 -14.38 5.96
N ASP A 142 -2.99 -14.91 7.18
CA ASP A 142 -3.94 -14.61 8.26
C ASP A 142 -3.82 -13.16 8.74
N GLN A 143 -2.59 -12.65 8.82
CA GLN A 143 -2.36 -11.25 9.14
C GLN A 143 -2.92 -10.34 8.04
N LEU A 144 -2.70 -10.67 6.77
CA LEU A 144 -3.23 -9.92 5.63
C LEU A 144 -4.77 -9.91 5.65
N GLU A 145 -5.40 -11.06 5.85
CA GLU A 145 -6.86 -11.17 5.98
C GLU A 145 -7.40 -10.33 7.14
N SER A 146 -6.73 -10.37 8.30
CA SER A 146 -7.11 -9.54 9.45
C SER A 146 -7.04 -8.05 9.12
N ASP A 147 -5.98 -7.61 8.43
CA ASP A 147 -5.79 -6.19 8.14
C ASP A 147 -6.73 -5.69 7.03
N ILE A 148 -7.04 -6.51 6.01
CA ILE A 148 -8.09 -6.21 5.03
C ILE A 148 -9.43 -6.00 5.74
N ARG A 149 -9.80 -6.88 6.69
CA ARG A 149 -11.05 -6.73 7.45
C ARG A 149 -11.06 -5.45 8.29
N ARG A 150 -9.93 -5.07 8.89
CA ARG A 150 -9.79 -3.81 9.64
C ARG A 150 -9.98 -2.60 8.73
N ILE A 151 -9.35 -2.58 7.56
CA ILE A 151 -9.54 -1.52 6.55
C ILE A 151 -11.02 -1.39 6.19
N MET A 152 -11.69 -2.50 5.88
CA MET A 152 -13.10 -2.49 5.52
C MET A 152 -13.99 -1.94 6.63
N THR A 153 -13.77 -2.36 7.87
CA THR A 153 -14.52 -1.86 9.03
C THR A 153 -14.21 -0.40 9.33
N PHE A 154 -12.96 0.04 9.16
CA PHE A 154 -12.55 1.42 9.44
C PHE A 154 -13.17 2.42 8.46
N LEU A 155 -13.18 2.11 7.15
CA LEU A 155 -13.64 3.05 6.13
C LEU A 155 -15.16 3.23 6.11
N ASP A 156 -15.92 2.18 6.48
CA ASP A 156 -17.40 2.17 6.52
C ASP A 156 -18.08 2.77 5.28
N LYS A 157 -17.48 2.54 4.11
CA LYS A 157 -17.92 3.04 2.81
C LYS A 157 -17.66 2.00 1.71
N PRO A 158 -18.22 2.17 0.50
CA PRO A 158 -17.88 1.33 -0.63
C PRO A 158 -16.36 1.34 -0.90
N ILE A 159 -15.80 0.16 -1.20
CA ILE A 159 -14.36 -0.02 -1.43
C ILE A 159 -14.14 -0.82 -2.71
N VAL A 160 -13.14 -0.42 -3.50
CA VAL A 160 -12.48 -1.26 -4.50
C VAL A 160 -11.07 -1.54 -3.98
N PHE A 161 -10.76 -2.81 -3.71
CA PHE A 161 -9.37 -3.18 -3.49
C PHE A 161 -8.67 -3.36 -4.83
N VAL A 162 -7.41 -2.92 -4.90
CA VAL A 162 -6.56 -3.07 -6.08
C VAL A 162 -5.34 -3.88 -5.68
N SER A 163 -4.97 -4.82 -6.54
CA SER A 163 -3.73 -5.57 -6.41
C SER A 163 -2.72 -5.14 -7.46
N HIS A 164 -1.46 -5.46 -7.23
CA HIS A 164 -0.43 -5.35 -8.26
C HIS A 164 -0.59 -6.47 -9.30
N PHE A 165 -0.23 -6.22 -10.57
CA PHE A 165 -0.22 -7.27 -11.59
C PHE A 165 0.73 -8.42 -11.22
N ASP A 166 0.30 -9.66 -11.43
CA ASP A 166 0.99 -10.88 -11.04
C ASP A 166 1.67 -11.58 -12.22
N THR A 167 2.79 -11.00 -12.65
CA THR A 167 3.64 -11.59 -13.67
C THR A 167 5.07 -11.08 -13.54
N ASP A 168 6.05 -11.95 -13.79
CA ASP A 168 7.44 -11.61 -14.06
C ASP A 168 7.68 -11.40 -15.56
N TYR A 169 8.96 -11.25 -15.96
CA TYR A 169 9.34 -11.06 -17.37
C TYR A 169 9.10 -12.30 -18.24
N ASP A 170 9.05 -13.48 -17.64
CA ASP A 170 8.79 -14.76 -18.31
C ASP A 170 7.29 -15.11 -18.31
N ARG A 171 6.42 -14.15 -17.97
CA ARG A 171 4.98 -14.31 -17.87
C ARG A 171 4.54 -15.30 -16.79
N THR A 172 5.38 -15.51 -15.78
CA THR A 172 5.14 -16.43 -14.68
C THR A 172 4.64 -15.67 -13.45
N SER A 173 3.73 -16.29 -12.70
CA SER A 173 3.19 -15.75 -11.45
C SER A 173 4.27 -15.56 -10.40
N ILE A 174 4.23 -14.41 -9.71
CA ILE A 174 5.09 -14.08 -8.58
C ILE A 174 4.37 -14.51 -7.30
N PRO A 175 4.91 -15.48 -6.52
CA PRO A 175 4.17 -16.10 -5.40
C PRO A 175 3.58 -15.11 -4.39
N GLN A 176 4.30 -14.03 -4.08
CA GLN A 176 3.84 -13.02 -3.12
C GLN A 176 2.65 -12.21 -3.66
N ARG A 177 2.64 -11.89 -4.97
CA ARG A 177 1.54 -11.15 -5.60
C ARG A 177 0.31 -12.04 -5.72
N ARG A 178 0.49 -13.30 -6.11
CA ARG A 178 -0.57 -14.31 -6.10
C ARG A 178 -1.21 -14.46 -4.72
N MET A 179 -0.40 -14.54 -3.67
CA MET A 179 -0.91 -14.62 -2.30
C MET A 179 -1.79 -13.41 -1.93
N ILE A 180 -1.41 -12.20 -2.33
CA ILE A 180 -2.22 -10.99 -2.12
C ILE A 180 -3.54 -11.08 -2.89
N ILE A 181 -3.49 -11.38 -4.20
CA ILE A 181 -4.67 -11.48 -5.07
C ILE A 181 -5.66 -12.51 -4.53
N ASP A 182 -5.19 -13.71 -4.18
CA ASP A 182 -6.04 -14.78 -3.68
C ASP A 182 -6.65 -14.42 -2.33
N THR A 183 -5.90 -13.74 -1.46
CA THR A 183 -6.39 -13.30 -0.14
C THR A 183 -7.46 -12.22 -0.28
N LEU A 184 -7.20 -11.19 -1.10
CA LEU A 184 -8.18 -10.15 -1.41
C LEU A 184 -9.44 -10.77 -2.01
N GLY A 185 -9.30 -11.60 -3.05
CA GLY A 185 -10.42 -12.27 -3.71
C GLY A 185 -11.28 -13.10 -2.75
N ARG A 186 -10.65 -13.84 -1.83
CA ARG A 186 -11.34 -14.66 -0.82
C ARG A 186 -12.07 -13.82 0.22
N VAL A 187 -11.43 -12.78 0.76
CA VAL A 187 -12.00 -11.94 1.84
C VAL A 187 -13.11 -11.03 1.30
N CYS A 188 -12.86 -10.37 0.17
CA CYS A 188 -13.77 -9.38 -0.40
C CYS A 188 -15.03 -10.03 -0.99
N ARG A 189 -14.91 -11.19 -1.66
CA ARG A 189 -16.06 -11.92 -2.24
C ARG A 189 -17.14 -12.24 -1.20
N ARG A 190 -16.74 -12.68 0.00
CA ARG A 190 -17.68 -13.01 1.09
C ARG A 190 -18.49 -11.81 1.59
N ARG A 191 -18.01 -10.59 1.32
CA ARG A 191 -18.65 -9.34 1.76
C ARG A 191 -19.20 -8.52 0.59
N GLY A 192 -19.17 -9.06 -0.63
CA GLY A 192 -19.60 -8.35 -1.84
C GLY A 192 -18.76 -7.10 -2.13
N VAL A 193 -17.49 -7.10 -1.73
CA VAL A 193 -16.52 -6.04 -2.06
C VAL A 193 -15.77 -6.42 -3.33
N HIS A 194 -15.55 -5.44 -4.20
CA HIS A 194 -14.88 -5.64 -5.47
C HIS A 194 -13.35 -5.60 -5.33
N VAL A 195 -12.69 -6.44 -6.12
CA VAL A 195 -11.23 -6.48 -6.26
C VAL A 195 -10.89 -6.28 -7.72
N PHE A 196 -10.01 -5.33 -8.01
CA PHE A 196 -9.42 -5.11 -9.31
C PHE A 196 -8.02 -5.74 -9.35
N ASP A 197 -7.88 -6.75 -10.20
CA ASP A 197 -6.62 -7.41 -10.52
C ASP A 197 -6.24 -7.05 -11.96
N PRO A 198 -5.18 -6.22 -12.17
CA PRO A 198 -4.78 -5.76 -13.49
C PRO A 198 -4.00 -6.82 -14.30
N THR A 199 -3.77 -8.02 -13.76
CA THR A 199 -2.91 -9.04 -14.39
C THR A 199 -3.33 -9.39 -15.81
N SER A 200 -4.64 -9.60 -16.04
CA SER A 200 -5.15 -9.94 -17.38
C SER A 200 -4.90 -8.83 -18.39
N GLU A 201 -5.19 -7.57 -18.02
CA GLU A 201 -4.97 -6.41 -18.89
C GLU A 201 -3.49 -6.27 -19.29
N VAL A 202 -2.56 -6.50 -18.34
CA VAL A 202 -1.12 -6.46 -18.59
C VAL A 202 -0.67 -7.58 -19.54
N LEU A 203 -1.15 -8.81 -19.32
CA LEU A 203 -0.77 -9.96 -20.13
C LEU A 203 -1.35 -9.89 -21.55
N ASP A 204 -2.59 -9.43 -21.69
CA ASP A 204 -3.28 -9.29 -22.98
C ASP A 204 -2.64 -8.22 -23.86
N ALA A 205 -2.19 -7.11 -23.28
CA ALA A 205 -1.45 -6.07 -24.00
C ALA A 205 0.00 -6.48 -24.32
N GLY A 206 0.58 -7.36 -23.50
CA GLY A 206 1.97 -7.77 -23.57
C GLY A 206 2.90 -6.85 -22.77
N LEU A 207 3.91 -7.44 -22.12
CA LEU A 207 4.79 -6.75 -21.17
C LEU A 207 5.52 -5.55 -21.80
N ASP A 208 6.03 -5.70 -23.03
CA ASP A 208 6.75 -4.63 -23.74
C ASP A 208 5.88 -3.42 -24.04
N VAL A 209 4.55 -3.58 -24.08
CA VAL A 209 3.60 -2.49 -24.28
C VAL A 209 3.14 -1.93 -22.93
N ALA A 210 2.94 -2.82 -21.94
CA ALA A 210 2.27 -2.50 -20.70
C ALA A 210 3.18 -1.89 -19.62
N ILE A 211 4.42 -2.37 -19.48
CA ILE A 211 5.23 -2.09 -18.28
C ILE A 211 6.60 -1.49 -18.60
N THR A 212 7.08 -0.61 -17.72
CA THR A 212 8.45 -0.08 -17.75
C THR A 212 9.39 -1.03 -17.03
N ASP A 213 8.93 -1.57 -15.90
CA ASP A 213 9.58 -2.59 -15.10
C ASP A 213 8.51 -3.39 -14.33
N LEU A 214 8.92 -4.34 -13.50
CA LEU A 214 7.97 -5.17 -12.75
C LEU A 214 7.11 -4.40 -11.74
N GLY A 215 7.36 -3.13 -11.46
CA GLY A 215 6.60 -2.28 -10.52
C GLY A 215 5.81 -1.15 -11.18
N HIS A 216 6.05 -0.84 -12.45
CA HIS A 216 5.50 0.38 -13.08
C HIS A 216 4.93 0.12 -14.47
N TYR A 217 3.75 0.68 -14.74
CA TYR A 217 3.19 0.75 -16.08
C TYR A 217 3.98 1.72 -16.97
N LYS A 218 3.85 1.58 -18.29
CA LYS A 218 4.24 2.64 -19.21
C LYS A 218 3.20 3.76 -19.18
N PRO A 219 3.59 5.04 -19.31
CA PRO A 219 2.64 6.16 -19.39
C PRO A 219 1.59 5.99 -20.50
N SER A 220 1.95 5.34 -21.61
CA SER A 220 1.02 5.04 -22.71
C SER A 220 -0.03 3.98 -22.37
N PHE A 221 0.20 3.18 -21.33
CA PHE A 221 -0.68 2.09 -20.89
C PHE A 221 -1.55 2.47 -19.68
N GLU A 222 -1.14 3.46 -18.89
CA GLU A 222 -1.92 3.97 -17.75
C GLU A 222 -3.39 4.31 -18.09
N PRO A 223 -3.74 4.93 -19.25
CA PRO A 223 -5.14 5.20 -19.59
C PRO A 223 -6.00 3.94 -19.66
N ARG A 224 -5.45 2.82 -20.16
CA ARG A 224 -6.16 1.54 -20.24
C ARG A 224 -6.49 1.02 -18.85
N ILE A 225 -5.53 1.07 -17.92
CA ILE A 225 -5.74 0.66 -16.53
C ILE A 225 -6.77 1.58 -15.84
N ALA A 226 -6.71 2.89 -16.11
CA ALA A 226 -7.66 3.86 -15.57
C ALA A 226 -9.10 3.57 -16.04
N GLU A 227 -9.30 3.24 -17.31
CA GLU A 227 -10.62 2.85 -17.85
C GLU A 227 -11.17 1.59 -17.17
N CYS A 228 -10.35 0.54 -17.02
CA CYS A 228 -10.77 -0.69 -16.36
C CYS A 228 -11.10 -0.46 -14.87
N MET A 229 -10.32 0.40 -14.19
CA MET A 229 -10.58 0.78 -12.81
C MET A 229 -11.87 1.61 -12.67
N GLU A 230 -12.14 2.54 -13.59
CA GLU A 230 -13.41 3.30 -13.63
C GLU A 230 -14.61 2.37 -13.78
N GLN A 231 -14.54 1.36 -14.65
CA GLN A 231 -15.61 0.37 -14.79
C GLN A 231 -15.82 -0.43 -13.49
N CYS A 232 -14.75 -0.75 -12.77
CA CYS A 232 -14.85 -1.42 -11.46
C CYS A 232 -15.54 -0.52 -10.42
N ILE A 233 -15.16 0.76 -10.37
CA ILE A 233 -15.77 1.77 -9.51
C ILE A 233 -17.27 1.92 -9.82
N GLN A 234 -17.64 2.02 -11.10
CA GLN A 234 -19.03 2.15 -11.50
C GLN A 234 -19.87 0.97 -11.00
N LYS A 235 -19.38 -0.28 -11.11
CA LYS A 235 -20.08 -1.47 -10.59
C LYS A 235 -20.33 -1.42 -9.08
N VAL A 236 -19.40 -0.84 -8.32
CA VAL A 236 -19.53 -0.66 -6.87
C VAL A 236 -20.59 0.39 -6.52
N LEU A 237 -20.69 1.44 -7.32
CA LEU A 237 -21.62 2.56 -7.10
C LEU A 237 -23.04 2.30 -7.65
N MET A 238 -23.21 1.31 -8.52
CA MET A 238 -24.53 0.94 -9.01
C MET A 238 -25.41 0.40 -7.87
N PRO A 239 -26.70 0.79 -7.79
CA PRO A 239 -27.62 0.21 -6.83
C PRO A 239 -27.68 -1.31 -7.03
N LYS A 240 -27.55 -2.08 -5.95
CA LYS A 240 -27.86 -3.52 -6.02
C LYS A 240 -29.33 -3.65 -6.42
N GLU A 241 -29.62 -4.38 -7.50
CA GLU A 241 -31.00 -4.68 -7.85
C GLU A 241 -31.72 -5.26 -6.62
N PRO A 242 -32.95 -4.81 -6.33
CA PRO A 242 -33.69 -5.38 -5.22
C PRO A 242 -33.82 -6.88 -5.46
N VAL A 243 -33.33 -7.67 -4.51
CA VAL A 243 -33.53 -9.12 -4.52
C VAL A 243 -35.04 -9.31 -4.54
N ALA A 244 -35.58 -9.75 -5.66
CA ALA A 244 -36.98 -10.11 -5.77
C ALA A 244 -37.21 -11.17 -4.69
N MET A 245 -37.94 -10.80 -3.63
CA MET A 245 -38.44 -11.76 -2.66
C MET A 245 -39.27 -12.76 -3.45
N ARG A 246 -38.71 -13.96 -3.66
CA ARG A 246 -39.49 -15.10 -4.12
C ARG A 246 -40.52 -15.36 -3.03
N ALA A 247 -41.77 -15.00 -3.34
CA ALA A 247 -42.96 -15.35 -2.56
C ALA A 247 -43.17 -16.87 -2.56
#